data_AF-A0A845W5X6-F1
#
_entry.id   AF-A0A845W5X6-F1
#
_cell.length_a   1.000
_cell.length_b   1.000
_cell.length_c   1.000
_cell.angle_alpha   90.00
_cell.angle_beta   90.00
_cell.angle_gamma   90.00
#
_symmetry.space_group_name_H-M   'P 1'
#
loop_
_entity.id
_entity.type
_entity.pdbx_description
1 polymer ?
#
loop_
_entity_poly.entity_id
_entity_poly.type
_entity_poly.pdbx_seq_one_letter_code
_entity_poly.pdbx_strand_id
1 'polypeptide(L)' 'NCGVKVPKKLKDRIHSCPHCGYAEDRDVNAAKNILKLAVGHHVGSKAV' A
#
# COMPACT_ATOMS: atom_id res chain seq x y z
N ASN A 1 1.16 2.09 -3.94
CA ASN A 1 1.58 2.68 -5.22
C ASN A 1 0.43 3.32 -6.01
N CYS A 2 -0.63 2.58 -6.35
CA CYS A 2 -1.82 3.12 -7.04
C CYS A 2 -2.98 3.55 -6.12
N GLY A 3 -2.84 3.39 -4.80
CA GLY A 3 -3.86 3.76 -3.80
C GLY A 3 -4.98 2.74 -3.58
N VAL A 4 -5.05 1.67 -4.38
CA VAL A 4 -6.06 0.62 -4.21
C VAL A 4 -5.75 -0.26 -2.99
N LYS A 5 -6.74 -0.47 -2.12
CA LYS A 5 -6.63 -1.40 -0.99
C LYS A 5 -6.64 -2.84 -1.51
N VAL A 6 -5.59 -3.58 -1.17
CA VAL A 6 -5.50 -5.02 -1.47
C VAL A 6 -5.57 -5.79 -0.15
N PRO A 7 -6.65 -6.54 0.13
CA PRO A 7 -6.80 -7.32 1.36
C PRO A 7 -5.75 -8.42 1.43
N LYS A 8 -5.23 -8.66 2.64
CA LYS A 8 -4.18 -9.66 2.91
C LYS A 8 -4.16 -9.99 4.41
N LYS A 9 -3.74 -11.20 4.77
CA LYS A 9 -3.60 -11.68 6.15
C LYS A 9 -2.27 -11.24 6.75
N LEU A 10 -2.14 -11.32 8.08
CA LEU A 10 -0.90 -10.99 8.76
C LEU A 10 0.29 -11.87 8.34
N LYS A 11 0.01 -13.11 7.93
CA LYS A 11 1.01 -14.05 7.40
C LYS A 11 1.48 -13.71 5.98
N ASP A 12 0.74 -12.89 5.25
CA ASP A 12 1.08 -12.51 3.88
C ASP A 12 2.10 -11.37 3.94
N ARG A 13 3.39 -11.72 3.92
CA ARG A 13 4.50 -10.77 4.05
C ARG A 13 4.76 -9.96 2.79
N ILE A 14 4.26 -10.39 1.63
CA ILE A 14 4.41 -9.68 0.37
C ILE A 14 3.12 -8.96 0.01
N HIS A 15 3.21 -7.65 -0.22
CA HIS A 15 2.18 -6.90 -0.92
C HIS A 15 2.39 -7.04 -2.42
N SER A 16 1.55 -7.84 -3.07
CA SER A 16 1.41 -7.86 -4.53
C SER A 16 0.11 -7.15 -4.93
N CYS A 17 0.18 -6.17 -5.81
CA CYS A 17 -0.97 -5.41 -6.29
C CYS A 17 -1.38 -5.87 -7.70
N PRO A 18 -2.55 -6.51 -7.88
CA PRO A 18 -2.99 -6.98 -9.20
C PRO A 18 -3.39 -5.84 -10.15
N HIS A 19 -3.61 -4.62 -9.62
CA HIS A 19 -4.05 -3.48 -10.42
C HIS A 19 -2.90 -2.72 -11.10
N CYS A 20 -1.71 -2.73 -10.50
CA CYS A 20 -0.56 -1.99 -11.04
C CYS A 20 0.75 -2.79 -11.07
N GLY A 21 0.71 -4.08 -10.74
CA GLY A 21 1.87 -4.98 -10.78
C GLY A 21 2.91 -4.74 -9.67
N TYR A 22 2.67 -3.79 -8.76
CA TYR A 22 3.62 -3.46 -7.70
C TYR A 22 3.75 -4.61 -6.68
N ALA A 23 4.98 -5.04 -6.41
CA ALA A 23 5.29 -6.10 -5.45
C ALA A 23 6.42 -5.67 -4.51
N GLU A 24 6.19 -5.72 -3.20
CA GLU A 24 7.22 -5.52 -2.18
C GLU A 24 6.84 -6.15 -0.84
N ASP A 25 7.73 -6.11 0.15
CA ASP A 25 7.39 -6.45 1.53
C ASP A 25 6.29 -5.53 2.09
N ARG A 26 5.30 -6.13 2.74
CA ARG A 26 4.12 -5.44 3.30
C ARG A 26 4.51 -4.35 4.28
N ASP A 27 5.50 -4.61 5.15
CA ASP A 27 5.90 -3.72 6.22
C ASP A 27 6.67 -2.52 5.63
N VAL A 28 7.49 -2.75 4.60
CA VAL A 28 8.14 -1.69 3.82
C VAL A 28 7.09 -0.81 3.11
N ASN A 29 6.08 -1.41 2.48
CA ASN A 29 4.98 -0.66 1.86
C ASN A 29 4.19 0.18 2.87
N ALA A 30 3.95 -0.37 4.06
CA ALA A 30 3.27 0.34 5.13
C ALA A 30 4.09 1.56 5.58
N ALA A 31 5.40 1.40 5.80
CA ALA A 31 6.29 2.51 6.16
C ALA A 31 6.30 3.62 5.10
N LYS A 32 6.34 3.27 3.81
CA LYS A 32 6.24 4.24 2.71
C LYS A 32 4.91 5.01 2.73
N ASN A 33 3.80 4.34 3.02
CA ASN A 33 2.50 5.00 3.12
C ASN A 33 2.44 5.95 4.34
N ILE A 34 3.02 5.56 5.48
CA ILE A 34 3.12 6.42 6.68
C ILE A 34 3.98 7.66 6.37
N LEU A 35 5.14 7.48 5.72
CA LEU A 35 5.99 8.60 5.32
C LEU A 35 5.23 9.58 4.41
N LYS A 36 4.50 9.06 3.41
CA LYS A 36 3.69 9.89 2.51
C LYS A 36 2.68 10.74 3.26
N LEU A 37 1.98 10.17 4.24
CA LEU A 37 1.05 10.92 5.09
C LEU A 37 1.78 12.01 5.89
N ALA A 38 2.94 11.70 6.46
CA ALA A 38 3.73 12.64 7.24
C ALA A 38 4.23 13.85 6.42
N VAL A 39 4.55 13.65 5.14
CA VAL A 39 4.99 14.73 4.24
C VAL A 39 3.84 15.40 3.47
N GLY A 40 2.59 15.17 3.86
CA GLY A 40 1.42 15.82 3.27
C GLY A 40 0.97 15.24 1.93
N HIS A 41 1.46 14.07 1.52
CA HIS A 41 0.97 13.40 0.32
C HIS A 41 -0.30 12.62 0.65
N HIS A 42 -1.36 12.87 -0.12
CA HIS A 42 -2.60 12.09 -0.02
C HIS A 42 -2.36 10.64 -0.42
N VAL A 43 -2.40 9.73 0.56
CA VAL A 43 -2.46 8.28 0.30
C VAL A 43 -3.91 7.97 -0.06
N GLY A 44 -4.16 7.79 -1.37
CA GLY A 44 -5.48 7.83 -1.99
C GLY A 44 -6.63 7.20 -1.20
N SER A 45 -7.66 8.01 -0.94
CA SER A 45 -9.01 7.57 -0.63
C SER A 45 -9.79 7.45 -1.94
N LYS A 46 -9.82 6.26 -2.55
CA LYS A 46 -10.93 5.91 -3.43
C LYS A 46 -11.62 4.69 -2.85
N ALA A 47 -12.52 4.96 -1.91
CA ALA A 47 -13.69 4.13 -1.71
C ALA A 47 -14.64 4.44 -2.87
N VAL A 48 -14.69 3.52 -3.83
CA VAL A 48 -15.87 3.23 -4.65
C VAL A 48 -16.02 1.73 -4.59
#